data_AF-A0A090BBV0-F1
#
_entry.id   AF-A0A090BBV0-F1
#
_cell.length_a   1.000
_cell.length_b   1.000
_cell.length_c   1.000
_cell.angle_alpha   90.00
_cell.angle_beta   90.00
_cell.angle_gamma   90.00
#
_symmetry.space_group_name_H-M   'P 1'
#
loop_
_entity.id
_entity.type
_entity.pdbx_description
1 polymer ?
#
loop_
_entity_poly.entity_id
_entity_poly.type
_entity_poly.pdbx_seq_one_letter_code
_entity_poly.pdbx_strand_id
1 'polypeptide(L)'
;MAIPQHTIDQILDRTDIVDLIGQRVKLKKTGRTYSGCCPFHQEKTPSFHVYRDKQYYHCFGCQANGNAIRFLMDIDNRNFIDVMKELSSNTGVELPKDNTDNKKLSYTRQVTKPSTPPKTVAEPTTQAPIENQYNTFEPVYFDDPFAQFEQPFSFDEPVQEGNLYDLLENVAQFYEHQLPTSQKAKNYFKQRGLSDQTIQFWRLGYAPEDWQHLEKAFPYDIEGLKQLGLIRSSDSGRDFDLLRDRVIFPIRDPKGRVVGFGGRALNDEIKPKYINSPDSEVFHKNQLLYGLYEGRKLKANDWLMVEGYMDVIALQQYGITGAVATLGTASNTEHLNILFKQNNRITIAFDGDAAGQKAARRTLEIALPLLNDGRELKFFVLPNDHDPDSLIRREGVENFQKLLQQAPLLSDFVFAHLTGQHDISTPEGKSLVMGELRELTELLPKQGSFRYLLTQSFREKLGLGKRFTPQISHDASLSFNIQTKDEDFAIAILMHHPFLYIHFEGLRAYIPQDELLAKILAILNRIFDELPDDQELATYYVLGACSSYCHEIADIMQRTNIQALTQAPEVADKLAKEYALGLQERYLRQKLKSKISLVESRNLRQQLNELTKQISLRLLS
;
A
#
# COMPACT_ATOMS: atom_id res chain seq x y z
N MET A 1 -35.97 13.98 1.65
CA MET A 1 -34.95 13.00 2.07
C MET A 1 -34.20 12.56 0.81
N ALA A 2 -32.97 13.03 0.62
CA ALA A 2 -32.12 12.53 -0.46
C ALA A 2 -31.50 11.21 0.01
N ILE A 3 -31.75 10.12 -0.70
CA ILE A 3 -31.12 8.82 -0.43
C ILE A 3 -29.87 8.77 -1.31
N PRO A 4 -28.65 8.70 -0.73
CA PRO A 4 -27.42 8.71 -1.51
C PRO A 4 -27.37 7.57 -2.56
N GLN A 5 -26.81 7.85 -3.74
CA GLN A 5 -26.75 6.86 -4.84
C GLN A 5 -26.10 5.53 -4.41
N HIS A 6 -25.03 5.57 -3.60
CA HIS A 6 -24.40 4.36 -3.08
C HIS A 6 -25.31 3.51 -2.17
N THR A 7 -26.26 4.12 -1.45
CA THR A 7 -27.25 3.39 -0.63
C THR A 7 -28.25 2.69 -1.54
N ILE A 8 -28.62 3.35 -2.65
CA ILE A 8 -29.45 2.77 -3.72
C ILE A 8 -28.73 1.57 -4.34
N ASP A 9 -27.46 1.72 -4.70
CA ASP A 9 -26.66 0.66 -5.32
C ASP A 9 -26.46 -0.52 -4.37
N GLN A 10 -26.16 -0.27 -3.08
CA GLN A 10 -26.04 -1.33 -2.06
C GLN A 10 -27.32 -2.12 -1.82
N ILE A 11 -28.47 -1.49 -1.99
CA ILE A 11 -29.78 -2.13 -1.89
C ILE A 11 -30.04 -2.96 -3.16
N LEU A 12 -29.73 -2.42 -4.35
CA LEU A 12 -29.85 -3.12 -5.61
C LEU A 12 -28.93 -4.35 -5.68
N ASP A 13 -27.68 -4.25 -5.23
CA ASP A 13 -26.71 -5.35 -5.21
C ASP A 13 -27.14 -6.51 -4.30
N ARG A 14 -27.89 -6.22 -3.23
CA ARG A 14 -28.43 -7.22 -2.30
C ARG A 14 -29.81 -7.73 -2.69
N THR A 15 -30.42 -7.17 -3.72
CA THR A 15 -31.75 -7.55 -4.19
C THR A 15 -31.61 -8.50 -5.38
N ASP A 16 -32.14 -9.72 -5.30
CA ASP A 16 -32.28 -10.56 -6.49
C ASP A 16 -33.55 -10.18 -7.25
N ILE A 17 -33.39 -9.51 -8.40
CA ILE A 17 -34.52 -9.05 -9.23
C ILE A 17 -35.45 -10.18 -9.67
N VAL A 18 -34.94 -11.41 -9.87
CA VAL A 18 -35.78 -12.54 -10.29
C VAL A 18 -36.70 -12.96 -9.16
N ASP A 19 -36.17 -13.02 -7.94
CA ASP A 19 -36.94 -13.43 -6.77
C ASP A 19 -37.97 -12.35 -6.41
N LEU A 20 -37.59 -11.08 -6.50
CA LEU A 20 -38.48 -9.93 -6.29
C LEU A 20 -39.64 -9.90 -7.30
N ILE A 21 -39.35 -10.04 -8.60
CA ILE A 21 -40.39 -10.05 -9.63
C ILE A 21 -41.23 -11.33 -9.54
N GLY A 22 -40.60 -12.47 -9.21
CA GLY A 22 -41.24 -13.78 -9.09
C GLY A 22 -42.35 -13.84 -8.04
N GLN A 23 -42.34 -12.93 -7.05
CA GLN A 23 -43.43 -12.79 -6.07
C GLN A 23 -44.73 -12.26 -6.69
N ARG A 24 -44.65 -11.51 -7.79
CA ARG A 24 -45.80 -10.83 -8.43
C ARG A 24 -46.12 -11.41 -9.81
N VAL A 25 -45.13 -11.94 -10.52
CA VAL A 25 -45.27 -12.47 -11.88
C VAL A 25 -44.82 -13.92 -11.92
N LYS A 26 -45.63 -14.79 -12.53
CA LYS A 26 -45.24 -16.19 -12.77
C LYS A 26 -44.16 -16.25 -13.85
N LEU A 27 -42.91 -16.42 -13.41
CA LEU A 27 -41.74 -16.54 -14.28
C LEU A 27 -41.40 -18.02 -14.52
N LYS A 28 -41.08 -18.37 -15.77
CA LYS A 28 -40.52 -19.66 -16.16
C LYS A 28 -39.08 -19.48 -16.62
N LYS A 29 -38.17 -20.34 -16.16
CA LYS A 29 -36.78 -20.31 -16.60
C LYS A 29 -36.68 -20.75 -18.07
N THR A 30 -36.06 -19.91 -18.88
CA THR A 30 -35.86 -20.14 -20.33
C THR A 30 -34.38 -19.87 -20.65
N GLY A 31 -33.57 -20.92 -20.65
CA GLY A 31 -32.11 -20.80 -20.81
C GLY A 31 -31.45 -20.08 -19.62
N ARG A 32 -30.75 -18.98 -19.89
CA ARG A 32 -30.10 -18.12 -18.87
C ARG A 32 -31.00 -17.02 -18.32
N THR A 33 -32.21 -16.87 -18.85
CA THR A 33 -33.16 -15.82 -18.45
C THR A 33 -34.43 -16.42 -17.86
N TYR A 34 -35.28 -15.55 -17.31
CA TYR A 34 -36.60 -15.90 -16.83
C TYR A 34 -37.64 -15.14 -17.64
N SER A 35 -38.68 -15.83 -18.12
CA SER A 35 -39.70 -15.25 -19.01
C SER A 35 -41.11 -15.46 -18.45
N GLY A 36 -42.00 -14.48 -18.62
CA GLY A 36 -43.41 -14.55 -18.22
C GLY A 36 -44.28 -13.58 -19.02
N CYS A 37 -45.59 -13.53 -18.71
CA CYS A 37 -46.46 -12.48 -19.24
C CYS A 37 -46.17 -11.17 -18.51
N CYS A 38 -46.16 -10.06 -19.24
CA CYS A 38 -45.90 -8.74 -18.71
C CYS A 38 -46.99 -8.29 -17.72
N PRO A 39 -46.63 -7.72 -16.55
CA PRO A 39 -47.61 -7.17 -15.62
C PRO A 39 -48.11 -5.77 -16.03
N PHE A 40 -47.43 -5.09 -16.95
CA PHE A 40 -47.69 -3.70 -17.34
C PHE A 40 -48.63 -3.56 -18.54
N HIS A 41 -48.91 -4.65 -19.26
CA HIS A 41 -49.87 -4.66 -20.36
C HIS A 41 -50.46 -6.06 -20.52
N GLN A 42 -51.65 -6.15 -21.12
CA GLN A 42 -52.33 -7.43 -21.29
C GLN A 42 -51.84 -8.16 -22.53
N GLU A 43 -51.26 -9.34 -22.32
CA GLU A 43 -50.82 -10.24 -23.39
C GLU A 43 -51.10 -11.71 -23.04
N LYS A 44 -51.24 -12.55 -24.06
CA LYS A 44 -51.44 -14.01 -23.89
C LYS A 44 -50.15 -14.82 -24.08
N THR A 45 -49.14 -14.22 -24.69
CA THR A 45 -47.83 -14.84 -24.97
C THR A 45 -46.76 -14.16 -24.12
N PRO A 46 -45.82 -14.90 -23.51
CA PRO A 46 -44.77 -14.30 -22.69
C PRO A 46 -43.84 -13.37 -23.50
N SER A 47 -43.84 -12.06 -23.22
CA SER A 47 -42.85 -11.12 -23.77
C SER A 47 -41.95 -10.47 -22.71
N PHE A 48 -42.22 -10.72 -21.43
CA PHE A 48 -41.48 -10.16 -20.30
C PHE A 48 -40.27 -11.01 -19.93
N HIS A 49 -39.07 -10.43 -20.00
CA HIS A 49 -37.81 -11.11 -19.76
C HIS A 49 -37.05 -10.48 -18.60
N VAL A 50 -36.52 -11.33 -17.71
CA VAL A 50 -35.72 -10.93 -16.54
C VAL A 50 -34.35 -11.58 -16.62
N TYR A 51 -33.31 -10.75 -16.46
CA TYR A 51 -31.91 -11.13 -16.54
C TYR A 51 -31.29 -11.07 -15.14
N ARG A 52 -31.06 -12.24 -14.53
CA ARG A 52 -30.48 -12.34 -13.17
C ARG A 52 -29.07 -11.74 -13.12
N ASP A 53 -28.22 -12.05 -14.10
CA ASP A 53 -26.82 -11.60 -14.11
C ASP A 53 -26.68 -10.08 -14.28
N LYS A 54 -27.65 -9.44 -14.95
CA LYS A 54 -27.65 -7.99 -15.23
C LYS A 54 -28.57 -7.19 -14.30
N GLN A 55 -29.26 -7.86 -13.37
CA GLN A 55 -30.24 -7.27 -12.46
C GLN A 55 -31.24 -6.31 -13.16
N TYR A 56 -31.77 -6.75 -14.31
CA TYR A 56 -32.57 -5.92 -15.21
C TYR A 56 -33.73 -6.71 -15.82
N TYR A 57 -34.84 -6.03 -16.12
CA TYR A 57 -35.96 -6.59 -16.89
C TYR A 57 -36.25 -5.77 -18.15
N HIS A 58 -36.78 -6.44 -19.16
CA HIS A 58 -37.27 -5.82 -20.38
C HIS A 58 -38.49 -6.58 -20.92
N CYS A 59 -39.51 -5.83 -21.33
CA CYS A 59 -40.68 -6.35 -22.00
C CYS A 59 -40.61 -6.05 -23.50
N PHE A 60 -40.59 -7.10 -24.34
CA PHE A 60 -40.55 -6.92 -25.79
C PHE A 60 -41.91 -6.51 -26.39
N GLY A 61 -43.01 -6.66 -25.64
CA GLY A 61 -44.35 -6.20 -26.06
C GLY A 61 -44.55 -4.70 -25.86
N CYS A 62 -44.44 -4.22 -24.61
CA CYS A 62 -44.73 -2.82 -24.25
C CYS A 62 -43.50 -1.93 -24.03
N GLN A 63 -42.27 -2.45 -24.23
CA GLN A 63 -41.00 -1.76 -24.03
C GLN A 63 -40.70 -1.33 -22.58
N ALA A 64 -41.56 -1.67 -21.61
CA ALA A 64 -41.31 -1.44 -20.19
C ALA A 64 -40.01 -2.12 -19.76
N ASN A 65 -39.15 -1.39 -19.06
CA ASN A 65 -37.84 -1.87 -18.69
C ASN A 65 -37.27 -1.13 -17.47
N GLY A 66 -36.33 -1.73 -16.78
CA GLY A 66 -35.72 -1.13 -15.60
C GLY A 66 -35.08 -2.13 -14.64
N ASN A 67 -34.70 -1.62 -13.47
CA ASN A 67 -34.18 -2.40 -12.35
C ASN A 67 -35.29 -2.70 -11.31
N ALA A 68 -34.93 -3.34 -10.20
CA ALA A 68 -35.86 -3.70 -9.13
C ALA A 68 -36.65 -2.51 -8.57
N ILE A 69 -36.01 -1.34 -8.43
CA ILE A 69 -36.66 -0.12 -7.93
C ILE A 69 -37.72 0.35 -8.92
N ARG A 70 -37.35 0.48 -10.20
CA ARG A 70 -38.26 0.92 -11.25
C ARG A 70 -39.46 -0.01 -11.38
N PHE A 71 -39.23 -1.32 -11.29
CA PHE A 71 -40.30 -2.33 -11.30
C PHE A 71 -41.32 -2.08 -10.18
N LEU A 72 -40.87 -1.91 -8.93
CA LEU A 72 -41.76 -1.69 -7.78
C LEU A 72 -42.50 -0.35 -7.85
N MET A 73 -41.83 0.69 -8.35
CA MET A 73 -42.47 1.99 -8.57
C MET A 73 -43.60 1.88 -9.60
N ASP A 74 -43.35 1.20 -10.71
CA ASP A 74 -44.30 1.13 -11.84
C ASP A 74 -45.44 0.12 -11.59
N ILE A 75 -45.19 -0.98 -10.86
CA ILE A 75 -46.22 -2.03 -10.64
C ILE A 75 -47.19 -1.68 -9.52
N ASP A 76 -46.71 -1.05 -8.45
CA ASP A 76 -47.49 -0.73 -7.26
C ASP A 76 -47.84 0.79 -7.20
N ASN A 77 -47.45 1.58 -8.21
CA ASN A 77 -47.59 3.05 -8.24
C ASN A 77 -47.04 3.73 -6.97
N ARG A 78 -45.91 3.25 -6.46
CA ARG A 78 -45.32 3.71 -5.19
C ARG A 78 -44.28 4.79 -5.40
N ASN A 79 -44.20 5.71 -4.45
CA ASN A 79 -43.15 6.72 -4.45
C ASN A 79 -41.78 6.10 -4.16
N PHE A 80 -40.73 6.76 -4.64
CA PHE A 80 -39.36 6.27 -4.54
C PHE A 80 -38.91 6.00 -3.08
N ILE A 81 -39.29 6.85 -2.13
CA ILE A 81 -38.86 6.72 -0.73
C ILE A 81 -39.47 5.46 -0.09
N ASP A 82 -40.73 5.17 -0.37
CA ASP A 82 -41.44 4.02 0.18
C ASP A 82 -40.94 2.70 -0.40
N VAL A 83 -40.56 2.70 -1.68
CA VAL A 83 -39.87 1.58 -2.33
C VAL A 83 -38.49 1.36 -1.69
N MET A 84 -37.74 2.45 -1.46
CA MET A 84 -36.44 2.36 -0.82
C MET A 84 -36.52 1.84 0.62
N LYS A 85 -37.53 2.22 1.41
CA LYS A 85 -37.76 1.70 2.77
C LYS A 85 -38.10 0.21 2.81
N GLU A 86 -38.89 -0.27 1.84
CA GLU A 86 -39.20 -1.69 1.73
C GLU A 86 -37.95 -2.49 1.35
N LEU A 87 -37.25 -2.06 0.30
CA LEU A 87 -36.05 -2.76 -0.14
C LEU A 87 -34.96 -2.75 0.93
N SER A 88 -34.77 -1.62 1.61
CA SER A 88 -33.79 -1.49 2.70
C SER A 88 -34.10 -2.43 3.86
N SER A 89 -35.39 -2.59 4.21
CA SER A 89 -35.84 -3.52 5.26
C SER A 89 -35.60 -4.97 4.86
N ASN A 90 -35.83 -5.31 3.60
CA ASN A 90 -35.61 -6.67 3.08
C ASN A 90 -34.12 -7.02 2.95
N THR A 91 -33.26 -6.05 2.66
CA THR A 91 -31.81 -6.26 2.48
C THR A 91 -30.99 -6.01 3.75
N GLY A 92 -31.60 -5.51 4.82
CA GLY A 92 -30.91 -5.12 6.06
C GLY A 92 -29.96 -3.93 5.90
N VAL A 93 -30.19 -3.06 4.90
CA VAL A 93 -29.39 -1.85 4.68
C VAL A 93 -30.07 -0.71 5.41
N GLU A 94 -29.37 0.00 6.29
CA GLU A 94 -29.95 1.14 7.00
C GLU A 94 -30.05 2.37 6.10
N LEU A 95 -31.24 2.97 6.04
CA LEU A 95 -31.43 4.29 5.44
C LEU A 95 -30.92 5.37 6.40
N PRO A 96 -30.34 6.48 5.89
CA PRO A 96 -29.85 7.57 6.73
C PRO A 96 -30.94 8.09 7.69
N LYS A 97 -30.61 8.28 8.97
CA LYS A 97 -31.49 8.92 9.97
C LYS A 97 -31.37 10.46 9.88
N ASP A 98 -32.46 11.17 10.17
CA ASP A 98 -32.72 12.57 9.78
C ASP A 98 -31.68 13.67 10.18
N ASN A 99 -31.49 14.58 9.22
CA ASN A 99 -31.19 16.03 9.20
C ASN A 99 -30.07 16.72 10.02
N THR A 100 -29.48 16.15 11.07
CA THR A 100 -28.35 16.86 11.76
C THR A 100 -27.01 16.67 11.06
N ASP A 101 -26.74 15.46 10.54
CA ASP A 101 -25.52 15.19 9.77
C ASP A 101 -25.59 15.79 8.36
N ASN A 102 -26.80 15.87 7.78
CA ASN A 102 -27.00 16.45 6.45
C ASN A 102 -26.61 17.93 6.36
N LYS A 103 -26.82 18.71 7.44
CA LYS A 103 -26.52 20.14 7.45
C LYS A 103 -25.00 20.45 7.48
N LYS A 104 -24.19 19.51 7.97
CA LYS A 104 -22.71 19.61 7.93
C LYS A 104 -22.13 19.14 6.60
N LEU A 105 -22.86 18.27 5.91
CA LEU A 105 -22.51 17.74 4.59
C LEU A 105 -23.05 18.60 3.45
N SER A 106 -23.85 19.62 3.75
CA SER A 106 -24.40 20.54 2.77
C SER A 106 -23.64 21.87 2.74
N TYR A 107 -23.63 22.50 1.57
CA TYR A 107 -23.11 23.86 1.40
C TYR A 107 -24.01 24.65 0.46
N THR A 108 -23.96 25.97 0.57
CA THR A 108 -24.72 26.87 -0.30
C THR A 108 -24.06 26.94 -1.67
N ARG A 109 -24.78 26.57 -2.73
CA ARG A 109 -24.33 26.86 -4.10
C ARG A 109 -24.47 28.35 -4.39
N GLN A 110 -23.45 28.91 -5.01
CA GLN A 110 -23.51 30.31 -5.46
C GLN A 110 -24.49 30.43 -6.61
N VAL A 111 -25.30 31.50 -6.63
CA VAL A 111 -26.08 31.90 -7.80
C VAL A 111 -25.27 32.94 -8.54
N THR A 112 -24.55 32.56 -9.60
CA THR A 112 -23.85 33.54 -10.42
C THR A 112 -24.85 34.26 -11.31
N LYS A 113 -25.03 35.58 -11.11
CA LYS A 113 -25.62 36.45 -12.13
C LYS A 113 -24.69 36.43 -13.35
N PRO A 114 -25.20 36.27 -14.59
CA PRO A 114 -24.36 36.23 -15.79
C PRO A 114 -23.51 37.51 -15.88
N SER A 115 -22.20 37.35 -15.92
CA SER A 115 -21.26 38.44 -16.12
C SER A 115 -21.40 38.98 -17.54
N THR A 116 -21.89 40.21 -17.66
CA THR A 116 -21.85 40.96 -18.92
C THR A 116 -20.39 41.04 -19.38
N PRO A 117 -20.05 40.73 -20.65
CA PRO A 117 -18.67 40.83 -21.11
C PRO A 117 -18.15 42.26 -20.94
N PRO A 118 -16.83 42.45 -20.69
CA PRO A 118 -16.26 43.76 -20.47
C PRO A 118 -16.49 44.62 -21.72
N LYS A 119 -17.00 45.84 -21.52
CA LYS A 119 -17.07 46.86 -22.58
C LYS A 119 -15.68 47.00 -23.20
N THR A 120 -15.56 46.62 -24.46
CA THR A 120 -14.44 46.95 -25.33
C THR A 120 -14.21 48.46 -25.25
N VAL A 121 -13.01 48.84 -24.80
CA VAL A 121 -12.50 50.20 -24.91
C VAL A 121 -12.38 50.49 -26.41
N ALA A 122 -13.24 51.35 -26.93
CA ALA A 122 -13.13 51.85 -28.30
C ALA A 122 -11.98 52.86 -28.36
N GLU A 123 -11.03 52.63 -29.28
CA GLU A 123 -10.05 53.63 -29.70
C GLU A 123 -10.75 54.84 -30.37
N PRO A 124 -10.19 56.05 -30.25
CA PRO A 124 -10.79 57.24 -30.82
C PRO A 124 -10.51 57.29 -32.32
N THR A 125 -11.55 57.13 -33.13
CA THR A 125 -11.52 57.54 -34.55
C THR A 125 -12.15 58.91 -34.68
N THR A 126 -11.31 59.85 -35.09
CA THR A 126 -11.64 61.18 -35.58
C THR A 126 -12.54 61.11 -36.81
N GLN A 127 -13.71 61.76 -36.77
CA GLN A 127 -14.29 62.51 -37.90
C GLN A 127 -15.49 63.36 -37.46
N ALA A 128 -15.59 64.55 -38.08
CA ALA A 128 -16.44 65.68 -37.75
C ALA A 128 -17.87 65.56 -38.37
N PRO A 129 -18.81 66.49 -38.08
CA PRO A 129 -20.24 66.22 -37.95
C PRO A 129 -21.05 66.35 -39.24
N ILE A 130 -22.22 65.70 -39.27
CA ILE A 130 -23.34 66.10 -40.13
C ILE A 130 -24.58 66.23 -39.25
N GLU A 131 -25.13 67.45 -39.25
CA GLU A 131 -26.40 67.83 -38.64
C GLU A 131 -27.57 67.08 -39.27
N ASN A 132 -28.56 66.71 -38.45
CA ASN A 132 -29.96 66.83 -38.86
C ASN A 132 -30.86 67.01 -37.64
N GLN A 133 -31.55 68.14 -37.66
CA GLN A 133 -32.59 68.57 -36.73
C GLN A 133 -33.89 67.77 -36.93
N TYR A 134 -34.80 67.94 -35.96
CA TYR A 134 -36.25 67.62 -35.92
C TYR A 134 -36.65 66.43 -35.04
N ASN A 135 -36.85 66.68 -33.74
CA ASN A 135 -38.20 66.82 -33.15
C ASN A 135 -38.12 67.01 -31.63
N THR A 136 -38.58 68.17 -31.18
CA THR A 136 -38.85 68.53 -29.79
C THR A 136 -40.22 67.99 -29.39
N PHE A 137 -40.26 67.09 -28.41
CA PHE A 137 -41.45 66.84 -27.60
C PHE A 137 -41.00 66.77 -26.14
N GLU A 138 -41.49 67.71 -25.33
CA GLU A 138 -41.33 67.71 -23.88
C GLU A 138 -42.11 66.54 -23.25
N PRO A 139 -41.56 65.81 -22.26
CA PRO A 139 -42.35 64.84 -21.52
C PRO A 139 -43.09 65.55 -20.39
N VAL A 140 -44.43 65.46 -20.45
CA VAL A 140 -45.33 65.78 -19.34
C VAL A 140 -45.17 64.68 -18.28
N TYR A 141 -44.81 65.08 -17.06
CA TYR A 141 -44.82 64.19 -15.89
C TYR A 141 -46.27 63.82 -15.54
N PHE A 142 -46.63 62.55 -15.73
CA PHE A 142 -47.76 61.94 -15.06
C PHE A 142 -47.23 61.27 -13.78
N ASP A 143 -47.62 61.78 -12.62
CA ASP A 143 -47.48 61.07 -11.35
C ASP A 143 -48.38 59.83 -11.40
N ASP A 144 -47.76 58.64 -11.50
CA ASP A 144 -48.47 57.37 -11.40
C ASP A 144 -48.90 57.13 -9.93
N PRO A 145 -50.21 57.15 -9.62
CA PRO A 145 -50.72 56.97 -8.26
C PRO A 145 -50.54 55.54 -7.72
N PHE A 146 -50.03 54.60 -8.52
CA PHE A 146 -49.81 53.20 -8.14
C PHE A 146 -48.34 52.85 -7.83
N ALA A 147 -47.40 53.80 -7.94
CA ALA A 147 -45.99 53.57 -7.63
C ALA A 147 -45.71 53.14 -6.17
N GLN A 148 -46.68 53.30 -5.25
CA GLN A 148 -46.57 52.83 -3.86
C GLN A 148 -47.00 51.36 -3.65
N PHE A 149 -47.52 50.67 -4.67
CA PHE A 149 -47.89 49.25 -4.59
C PHE A 149 -46.89 48.30 -5.28
N GLU A 150 -45.86 48.83 -5.94
CA GLU A 150 -44.73 48.02 -6.41
C GLU A 150 -43.73 47.80 -5.27
N GLN A 151 -44.10 46.95 -4.29
CA GLN A 151 -43.04 46.24 -3.59
C GLN A 151 -42.41 45.26 -4.59
N PRO A 152 -41.07 45.26 -4.77
CA PRO A 152 -40.43 44.19 -5.51
C PRO A 152 -40.68 42.92 -4.70
N PHE A 153 -41.57 42.06 -5.21
CA PHE A 153 -41.62 40.67 -4.78
C PHE A 153 -40.26 40.06 -5.14
N SER A 154 -39.31 40.08 -4.21
CA SER A 154 -38.17 39.20 -4.25
C SER A 154 -38.72 37.79 -4.05
N PHE A 155 -38.91 37.07 -5.14
CA PHE A 155 -38.86 35.62 -5.05
C PHE A 155 -37.47 35.31 -4.52
N ASP A 156 -37.37 34.90 -3.25
CA ASP A 156 -36.20 34.18 -2.77
C ASP A 156 -36.08 32.96 -3.68
N GLU A 157 -35.18 33.02 -4.68
CA GLU A 157 -34.81 31.83 -5.43
C GLU A 157 -34.35 30.81 -4.40
N PRO A 158 -34.89 29.58 -4.41
CA PRO A 158 -34.53 28.59 -3.41
C PRO A 158 -33.03 28.37 -3.46
N VAL A 159 -32.34 28.74 -2.37
CA VAL A 159 -30.91 28.51 -2.21
C VAL A 159 -30.65 27.03 -2.47
N GLN A 160 -30.00 26.73 -3.60
CA GLN A 160 -29.77 25.34 -3.98
C GLN A 160 -28.63 24.80 -3.11
N GLU A 161 -28.96 23.93 -2.16
CA GLU A 161 -27.94 23.27 -1.33
C GLU A 161 -27.22 22.19 -2.14
N GLY A 162 -25.89 22.23 -2.15
CA GLY A 162 -25.03 21.17 -2.67
C GLY A 162 -24.64 20.19 -1.56
N ASN A 163 -24.20 18.98 -1.93
CA ASN A 163 -23.71 17.95 -1.01
C ASN A 163 -22.21 17.70 -1.25
N LEU A 164 -21.41 17.63 -0.17
CA LEU A 164 -19.96 17.46 -0.25
C LEU A 164 -19.52 16.15 -0.92
N TYR A 165 -20.25 15.04 -0.71
CA TYR A 165 -19.94 13.77 -1.36
C TYR A 165 -20.22 13.81 -2.86
N ASP A 166 -21.35 14.41 -3.25
CA ASP A 166 -21.70 14.56 -4.66
C ASP A 166 -20.70 15.47 -5.38
N LEU A 167 -20.26 16.55 -4.72
CA LEU A 167 -19.22 17.43 -5.23
C LEU A 167 -17.89 16.68 -5.42
N LEU A 168 -17.43 15.93 -4.41
CA LEU A 168 -16.19 15.15 -4.50
C LEU A 168 -16.28 14.08 -5.60
N GLU A 169 -17.42 13.45 -5.77
CA GLU A 169 -17.66 12.50 -6.86
C GLU A 169 -17.56 13.18 -8.23
N ASN A 170 -18.16 14.35 -8.40
CA ASN A 170 -18.06 15.13 -9.63
C ASN A 170 -16.63 15.60 -9.90
N VAL A 171 -15.89 16.01 -8.88
CA VAL A 171 -14.46 16.38 -8.99
C VAL A 171 -13.61 15.16 -9.38
N ALA A 172 -13.88 13.98 -8.81
CA ALA A 172 -13.19 12.76 -9.19
C ALA A 172 -13.41 12.44 -10.67
N GLN A 173 -14.67 12.48 -11.13
CA GLN A 173 -15.00 12.30 -12.54
C GLN A 173 -14.30 13.33 -13.41
N PHE A 174 -14.29 14.61 -13.01
CA PHE A 174 -13.58 15.65 -13.74
C PHE A 174 -12.09 15.30 -13.92
N TYR A 175 -11.39 14.91 -12.84
CA TYR A 175 -9.97 14.54 -12.93
C TYR A 175 -9.73 13.27 -13.77
N GLU A 176 -10.63 12.28 -13.73
CA GLU A 176 -10.58 11.13 -14.63
C GLU A 176 -10.67 11.55 -16.11
N HIS A 177 -11.60 12.45 -16.44
CA HIS A 177 -11.76 12.98 -17.81
C HIS A 177 -10.57 13.85 -18.25
N GLN A 178 -9.83 14.43 -17.32
CA GLN A 178 -8.60 15.19 -17.61
C GLN A 178 -7.38 14.29 -17.86
N LEU A 179 -7.35 13.05 -17.37
CA LEU A 179 -6.17 12.18 -17.57
C LEU A 179 -5.83 11.95 -19.06
N PRO A 180 -6.79 11.69 -19.96
CA PRO A 180 -6.52 11.58 -21.39
C PRO A 180 -5.94 12.84 -22.05
N THR A 181 -6.12 14.04 -21.47
CA THR A 181 -5.63 15.29 -22.07
C THR A 181 -4.13 15.50 -21.81
N SER A 182 -3.56 14.87 -20.79
CA SER A 182 -2.13 15.00 -20.43
C SER A 182 -1.31 13.77 -20.81
N GLN A 183 -0.44 13.92 -21.81
CA GLN A 183 0.49 12.85 -22.19
C GLN A 183 1.52 12.56 -21.09
N LYS A 184 1.94 13.58 -20.35
CA LYS A 184 2.88 13.46 -19.21
C LYS A 184 2.30 12.55 -18.11
N ALA A 185 1.03 12.77 -17.74
CA ALA A 185 0.34 11.97 -16.73
C ALA A 185 0.14 10.51 -17.18
N LYS A 186 -0.29 10.29 -18.43
CA LYS A 186 -0.41 8.94 -19.00
C LYS A 186 0.92 8.19 -19.04
N ASN A 187 1.98 8.87 -19.48
CA ASN A 187 3.32 8.28 -19.51
C ASN A 187 3.82 7.91 -18.11
N TYR A 188 3.52 8.72 -17.10
CA TYR A 188 3.87 8.42 -15.71
C TYR A 188 3.26 7.09 -15.25
N PHE A 189 1.95 6.87 -15.43
CA PHE A 189 1.31 5.61 -15.02
C PHE A 189 1.79 4.42 -15.86
N LYS A 190 2.03 4.62 -17.15
CA LYS A 190 2.59 3.60 -18.03
C LYS A 190 4.01 3.18 -17.63
N GLN A 191 4.87 4.14 -17.29
CA GLN A 191 6.22 3.87 -16.79
C GLN A 191 6.20 3.13 -15.44
N ARG A 192 5.17 3.36 -14.63
CA ARG A 192 4.92 2.60 -13.40
C ARG A 192 4.35 1.20 -13.64
N GLY A 193 4.06 0.84 -14.90
CA GLY A 193 3.56 -0.47 -15.27
C GLY A 193 2.08 -0.69 -14.92
N LEU A 194 1.29 0.38 -14.76
CA LEU A 194 -0.14 0.25 -14.49
C LEU A 194 -0.92 -0.03 -15.79
N SER A 195 -1.81 -1.00 -15.73
CA SER A 195 -2.74 -1.32 -16.83
C SER A 195 -3.88 -0.32 -16.91
N ASP A 196 -4.51 -0.19 -18.08
CA ASP A 196 -5.69 0.66 -18.26
C ASP A 196 -6.86 0.21 -17.37
N GLN A 197 -7.00 -1.09 -17.14
CA GLN A 197 -7.99 -1.65 -16.23
C GLN A 197 -7.74 -1.20 -14.79
N THR A 198 -6.47 -1.18 -14.36
CA THR A 198 -6.06 -0.68 -13.04
C THR A 198 -6.34 0.81 -12.91
N ILE A 199 -5.97 1.61 -13.92
CA ILE A 199 -6.24 3.06 -13.96
C ILE A 199 -7.74 3.32 -13.81
N GLN A 200 -8.59 2.57 -14.53
CA GLN A 200 -10.04 2.70 -14.45
C GLN A 200 -10.60 2.22 -13.10
N PHE A 201 -10.15 1.06 -12.60
CA PHE A 201 -10.61 0.51 -11.32
C PHE A 201 -10.36 1.47 -10.15
N TRP A 202 -9.17 2.06 -10.13
CA TRP A 202 -8.76 3.03 -9.11
C TRP A 202 -9.22 4.46 -9.39
N ARG A 203 -9.86 4.70 -10.55
CA ARG A 203 -10.31 6.03 -10.98
C ARG A 203 -9.18 7.06 -10.98
N LEU A 204 -8.00 6.66 -11.42
CA LEU A 204 -6.84 7.54 -11.43
C LEU A 204 -7.08 8.70 -12.40
N GLY A 205 -6.69 9.89 -11.99
CA GLY A 205 -6.98 11.13 -12.71
C GLY A 205 -5.76 12.03 -12.90
N TYR A 206 -5.99 13.20 -13.49
CA TYR A 206 -5.00 14.27 -13.61
C TYR A 206 -5.61 15.61 -13.20
N ALA A 207 -4.92 16.34 -12.34
CA ALA A 207 -5.24 17.73 -12.04
C ALA A 207 -4.46 18.65 -12.99
N PRO A 208 -5.14 19.49 -13.79
CA PRO A 208 -4.51 20.44 -14.69
C PRO A 208 -3.52 21.38 -14.00
N GLU A 209 -2.60 21.97 -14.78
CA GLU A 209 -1.62 22.94 -14.28
C GLU A 209 -2.23 24.30 -13.89
N ASP A 210 -3.39 24.62 -14.47
CA ASP A 210 -4.10 25.89 -14.26
C ASP A 210 -4.43 26.14 -12.79
N TRP A 211 -4.28 27.39 -12.35
CA TRP A 211 -4.40 27.79 -10.95
C TRP A 211 -5.83 27.74 -10.42
N GLN A 212 -6.85 27.76 -11.29
CA GLN A 212 -8.27 27.89 -10.95
C GLN A 212 -9.13 26.98 -11.85
N HIS A 213 -8.65 25.78 -12.17
CA HIS A 213 -9.37 24.84 -13.01
C HIS A 213 -10.64 24.33 -12.32
N LEU A 214 -10.64 24.21 -10.98
CA LEU A 214 -11.85 23.81 -10.24
C LEU A 214 -12.90 24.92 -10.21
N GLU A 215 -12.48 26.17 -10.05
CA GLU A 215 -13.40 27.32 -10.11
C GLU A 215 -14.09 27.41 -11.48
N LYS A 216 -13.32 27.20 -12.56
CA LYS A 216 -13.85 27.16 -13.94
C LYS A 216 -14.79 25.98 -14.18
N ALA A 217 -14.48 24.81 -13.64
CA ALA A 217 -15.27 23.59 -13.84
C ALA A 217 -16.53 23.54 -12.96
N PHE A 218 -16.49 24.15 -11.77
CA PHE A 218 -17.55 24.11 -10.76
C PHE A 218 -17.88 25.51 -10.21
N PRO A 219 -18.30 26.46 -11.06
CA PRO A 219 -18.47 27.86 -10.68
C PRO A 219 -19.57 28.07 -9.62
N TYR A 220 -20.51 27.13 -9.49
CA TYR A 220 -21.59 27.18 -8.51
C TYR A 220 -21.22 26.55 -7.16
N ASP A 221 -20.10 25.80 -7.08
CA ASP A 221 -19.75 24.96 -5.93
C ASP A 221 -18.48 25.42 -5.20
N ILE A 222 -18.04 26.66 -5.45
CA ILE A 222 -16.80 27.23 -4.88
C ILE A 222 -16.76 27.14 -3.35
N GLU A 223 -17.88 27.43 -2.67
CA GLU A 223 -17.97 27.33 -1.21
C GLU A 223 -17.74 25.89 -0.72
N GLY A 224 -18.32 24.89 -1.40
CA GLY A 224 -18.08 23.48 -1.09
C GLY A 224 -16.62 23.08 -1.32
N LEU A 225 -16.01 23.55 -2.41
CA LEU A 225 -14.60 23.29 -2.71
C LEU A 225 -13.63 23.92 -1.69
N LYS A 226 -13.98 25.11 -1.17
CA LYS A 226 -13.26 25.76 -0.07
C LYS A 226 -13.42 25.01 1.25
N GLN A 227 -14.64 24.55 1.58
CA GLN A 227 -14.90 23.72 2.77
C GLN A 227 -14.10 22.41 2.74
N LEU A 228 -13.95 21.79 1.57
CA LEU A 228 -13.11 20.60 1.35
C LEU A 228 -11.60 20.92 1.32
N GLY A 229 -11.25 22.21 1.29
CA GLY A 229 -9.88 22.71 1.19
C GLY A 229 -9.18 22.37 -0.13
N LEU A 230 -9.94 22.09 -1.18
CA LEU A 230 -9.46 21.89 -2.56
C LEU A 230 -9.18 23.22 -3.24
N ILE A 231 -9.95 24.26 -2.90
CA ILE A 231 -9.62 25.68 -3.18
C ILE A 231 -9.11 26.31 -1.88
N ARG A 232 -8.03 27.10 -1.97
CA ARG A 232 -7.47 27.85 -0.85
C ARG A 232 -7.24 29.31 -1.24
N SER A 233 -7.34 30.21 -0.28
CA SER A 233 -7.04 31.63 -0.49
C SER A 233 -5.60 31.93 -0.06
N SER A 234 -4.86 32.68 -0.88
CA SER A 234 -3.53 33.21 -0.53
C SER A 234 -3.64 34.37 0.46
N ASP A 235 -2.51 34.77 1.05
CA ASP A 235 -2.41 35.96 1.90
C ASP A 235 -2.77 37.25 1.14
N SER A 236 -2.58 37.25 -0.20
CA SER A 236 -2.98 38.32 -1.10
C SER A 236 -4.47 38.29 -1.48
N GLY A 237 -5.25 37.36 -0.94
CA GLY A 237 -6.69 37.23 -1.15
C GLY A 237 -7.09 36.56 -2.47
N ARG A 238 -6.16 35.94 -3.22
CA ARG A 238 -6.47 35.21 -4.45
C ARG A 238 -6.71 33.73 -4.16
N ASP A 239 -7.79 33.20 -4.69
CA ASP A 239 -8.09 31.78 -4.62
C ASP A 239 -7.23 30.98 -5.60
N PHE A 240 -6.84 29.77 -5.18
CA PHE A 240 -6.08 28.83 -5.99
C PHE A 240 -6.38 27.38 -5.63
N ASP A 241 -6.20 26.50 -6.61
CA ASP A 241 -6.38 25.06 -6.44
C ASP A 241 -5.19 24.42 -5.72
N LEU A 242 -5.49 23.57 -4.72
CA LEU A 242 -4.50 22.84 -3.94
C LEU A 242 -3.71 21.83 -4.79
N LEU A 243 -4.42 21.14 -5.69
CA LEU A 243 -3.90 20.06 -6.51
C LEU A 243 -3.71 20.59 -7.93
N ARG A 244 -2.46 20.75 -8.38
CA ARG A 244 -2.14 21.28 -9.72
C ARG A 244 -0.92 20.59 -10.32
N ASP A 245 -0.97 20.34 -11.63
CA ASP A 245 0.00 19.52 -12.39
C ASP A 245 0.38 18.22 -11.66
N ARG A 246 -0.65 17.48 -11.23
CA ARG A 246 -0.50 16.27 -10.41
C ARG A 246 -1.31 15.12 -10.98
N VAL A 247 -0.77 13.92 -10.91
CA VAL A 247 -1.60 12.71 -11.02
C VAL A 247 -2.38 12.53 -9.73
N ILE A 248 -3.64 12.13 -9.87
CA ILE A 248 -4.63 12.11 -8.79
C ILE A 248 -4.99 10.67 -8.42
N PHE A 249 -5.04 10.45 -7.12
CA PHE A 249 -5.43 9.21 -6.46
C PHE A 249 -6.68 9.50 -5.62
N PRO A 250 -7.89 9.19 -6.09
CA PRO A 250 -9.09 9.35 -5.27
C PRO A 250 -9.03 8.48 -4.02
N ILE A 251 -9.33 9.06 -2.86
CA ILE A 251 -9.35 8.35 -1.58
C ILE A 251 -10.80 8.04 -1.25
N ARG A 252 -11.08 6.76 -0.96
CA ARG A 252 -12.43 6.29 -0.66
C ARG A 252 -12.60 5.90 0.80
N ASP A 253 -13.80 6.17 1.30
CA ASP A 253 -14.21 5.69 2.61
C ASP A 253 -14.58 4.19 2.58
N PRO A 254 -14.85 3.56 3.73
CA PRO A 254 -15.27 2.16 3.79
C PRO A 254 -16.54 1.82 3.00
N LYS A 255 -17.34 2.81 2.61
CA LYS A 255 -18.57 2.66 1.80
C LYS A 255 -18.30 2.85 0.30
N GLY A 256 -17.08 3.21 -0.10
CA GLY A 256 -16.66 3.41 -1.49
C GLY A 256 -16.85 4.82 -2.03
N ARG A 257 -17.25 5.77 -1.17
CA ARG A 257 -17.47 7.17 -1.54
C ARG A 257 -16.13 7.89 -1.59
N VAL A 258 -15.93 8.75 -2.60
CA VAL A 258 -14.76 9.63 -2.64
C VAL A 258 -14.88 10.64 -1.50
N VAL A 259 -13.85 10.70 -0.65
CA VAL A 259 -13.76 11.60 0.51
C VAL A 259 -12.66 12.63 0.37
N GLY A 260 -11.71 12.40 -0.52
CA GLY A 260 -10.60 13.31 -0.76
C GLY A 260 -9.68 12.75 -1.84
N PHE A 261 -8.54 13.39 -2.01
CA PHE A 261 -7.59 13.08 -3.06
C PHE A 261 -6.16 13.10 -2.53
N GLY A 262 -5.36 12.13 -2.97
CA GLY A 262 -3.91 12.22 -3.00
C GLY A 262 -3.45 12.74 -4.36
N GLY A 263 -2.40 13.55 -4.38
CA GLY A 263 -1.83 14.12 -5.60
C GLY A 263 -0.32 14.00 -5.62
N ARG A 264 0.23 13.43 -6.70
CA ARG A 264 1.68 13.35 -6.90
C ARG A 264 2.12 14.29 -8.02
N ALA A 265 3.13 15.11 -7.74
CA ALA A 265 3.75 16.00 -8.73
C ALA A 265 4.40 15.17 -9.84
N LEU A 266 4.23 15.63 -11.08
CA LEU A 266 4.82 14.99 -12.27
C LEU A 266 6.27 15.44 -12.54
N ASN A 267 6.77 16.45 -11.83
CA ASN A 267 8.16 16.90 -11.86
C ASN A 267 8.71 17.04 -10.43
N ASP A 268 10.04 16.98 -10.29
CA ASP A 268 10.71 17.08 -8.98
C ASP A 268 10.87 18.53 -8.49
N GLU A 269 10.60 19.51 -9.35
CA GLU A 269 10.60 20.94 -9.03
C GLU A 269 9.37 21.35 -8.19
N ILE A 270 8.22 20.72 -8.43
CA ILE A 270 7.00 21.01 -7.66
C ILE A 270 7.06 20.27 -6.32
N LYS A 271 7.28 21.04 -5.25
CA LYS A 271 7.25 20.55 -3.86
C LYS A 271 5.92 20.92 -3.17
N PRO A 272 5.38 20.04 -2.30
CA PRO A 272 5.86 18.69 -1.98
C PRO A 272 5.56 17.67 -3.09
N LYS A 273 6.34 16.58 -3.16
CA LYS A 273 6.18 15.52 -4.16
C LYS A 273 4.80 14.85 -4.09
N TYR A 274 4.33 14.60 -2.86
CA TYR A 274 2.98 14.14 -2.59
C TYR A 274 2.24 15.15 -1.70
N ILE A 275 0.95 15.33 -1.97
CA ILE A 275 0.05 16.14 -1.16
C ILE A 275 -1.30 15.44 -1.06
N ASN A 276 -1.94 15.53 0.10
CA ASN A 276 -3.27 14.98 0.34
C ASN A 276 -4.24 16.11 0.65
N SER A 277 -5.52 15.88 0.36
CA SER A 277 -6.60 16.72 0.88
C SER A 277 -6.42 16.98 2.39
N PRO A 278 -6.75 18.19 2.87
CA PRO A 278 -6.76 18.47 4.30
C PRO A 278 -7.91 17.70 4.98
N ASP A 279 -7.85 17.58 6.31
CA ASP A 279 -8.98 17.04 7.06
C ASP A 279 -10.22 17.94 6.86
N SER A 280 -11.38 17.31 6.76
CA SER A 280 -12.70 17.94 6.57
C SER A 280 -13.78 17.09 7.24
N GLU A 281 -15.04 17.52 7.20
CA GLU A 281 -16.18 16.75 7.74
C GLU A 281 -16.34 15.35 7.10
N VAL A 282 -15.81 15.15 5.89
CA VAL A 282 -15.88 13.86 5.18
C VAL A 282 -14.55 13.11 5.11
N PHE A 283 -13.43 13.77 5.47
CA PHE A 283 -12.09 13.23 5.33
C PHE A 283 -11.31 13.35 6.63
N HIS A 284 -10.97 12.20 7.22
CA HIS A 284 -10.17 12.12 8.43
C HIS A 284 -8.99 11.18 8.22
N LYS A 285 -7.79 11.73 8.03
CA LYS A 285 -6.57 10.95 7.70
C LYS A 285 -6.30 9.82 8.69
N ASN A 286 -6.57 10.08 9.96
CA ASN A 286 -6.30 9.14 11.05
C ASN A 286 -7.26 7.95 11.11
N GLN A 287 -8.35 7.97 10.34
CA GLN A 287 -9.39 6.92 10.34
C GLN A 287 -9.56 6.26 8.97
N LEU A 288 -8.69 6.61 8.02
CA LEU A 288 -8.74 6.13 6.64
C LEU A 288 -7.45 5.41 6.28
N LEU A 289 -7.60 4.35 5.51
CA LEU A 289 -6.53 3.60 4.89
C LEU A 289 -6.82 3.51 3.39
N TYR A 290 -5.88 3.99 2.59
CA TYR A 290 -5.97 3.87 1.15
C TYR A 290 -5.97 2.39 0.75
N GLY A 291 -6.84 1.99 -0.17
CA GLY A 291 -6.98 0.60 -0.62
C GLY A 291 -7.84 -0.30 0.25
N LEU A 292 -8.34 0.17 1.40
CA LEU A 292 -9.19 -0.63 2.28
C LEU A 292 -10.51 -1.01 1.60
N TYR A 293 -11.16 -0.06 0.92
CA TYR A 293 -12.39 -0.31 0.20
C TYR A 293 -12.16 -1.29 -0.95
N GLU A 294 -11.12 -1.07 -1.74
CA GLU A 294 -10.73 -1.90 -2.87
C GLU A 294 -10.41 -3.32 -2.42
N GLY A 295 -9.63 -3.49 -1.34
CA GLY A 295 -9.32 -4.80 -0.78
C GLY A 295 -10.56 -5.56 -0.28
N ARG A 296 -11.52 -4.86 0.33
CA ARG A 296 -12.83 -5.46 0.69
C ARG A 296 -13.65 -5.87 -0.53
N LYS A 297 -13.69 -5.01 -1.55
CA LYS A 297 -14.37 -5.30 -2.81
C LYS A 297 -13.77 -6.53 -3.51
N LEU A 298 -12.46 -6.68 -3.43
CA LEU A 298 -11.71 -7.84 -3.93
C LEU A 298 -11.73 -9.06 -2.98
N LYS A 299 -12.42 -8.97 -1.83
CA LYS A 299 -12.52 -10.03 -0.81
C LYS A 299 -11.14 -10.52 -0.32
N ALA A 300 -10.24 -9.58 -0.05
CA ALA A 300 -8.92 -9.89 0.48
C ALA A 300 -9.00 -10.66 1.81
N ASN A 301 -8.22 -11.74 1.91
CA ASN A 301 -8.07 -12.52 3.14
C ASN A 301 -6.92 -11.99 3.98
N ASP A 302 -5.75 -11.75 3.36
CA ASP A 302 -4.55 -11.26 4.02
C ASP A 302 -4.38 -9.76 3.81
N TRP A 303 -3.94 -9.07 4.87
CA TRP A 303 -3.81 -7.61 4.87
C TRP A 303 -2.35 -7.19 5.06
N LEU A 304 -1.86 -6.35 4.14
CA LEU A 304 -0.50 -5.82 4.11
C LEU A 304 -0.53 -4.30 4.15
N MET A 305 -0.04 -3.71 5.23
CA MET A 305 0.09 -2.25 5.35
C MET A 305 1.44 -1.80 4.78
N VAL A 306 1.41 -0.87 3.82
CA VAL A 306 2.56 -0.26 3.13
C VAL A 306 2.51 1.27 3.27
N GLU A 307 3.51 1.98 2.75
CA GLU A 307 3.63 3.43 2.93
C GLU A 307 2.87 4.27 1.89
N GLY A 308 2.84 3.83 0.63
CA GLY A 308 2.43 4.69 -0.49
C GLY A 308 1.21 4.21 -1.28
N TYR A 309 0.54 5.16 -1.94
CA TYR A 309 -0.54 4.90 -2.90
C TYR A 309 -0.10 3.95 -4.03
N MET A 310 1.08 4.21 -4.58
CA MET A 310 1.62 3.43 -5.70
C MET A 310 1.89 1.98 -5.31
N ASP A 311 2.39 1.75 -4.09
CA ASP A 311 2.62 0.40 -3.56
C ASP A 311 1.32 -0.38 -3.51
N VAL A 312 0.26 0.23 -2.94
CA VAL A 312 -1.06 -0.40 -2.86
C VAL A 312 -1.60 -0.75 -4.24
N ILE A 313 -1.56 0.19 -5.19
CA ILE A 313 -2.10 -0.02 -6.54
C ILE A 313 -1.32 -1.11 -7.27
N ALA A 314 0.02 -1.05 -7.19
CA ALA A 314 0.90 -2.03 -7.84
C ALA A 314 0.68 -3.43 -7.25
N LEU A 315 0.71 -3.56 -5.93
CA LEU A 315 0.50 -4.82 -5.22
C LEU A 315 -0.85 -5.45 -5.56
N GLN A 316 -1.93 -4.66 -5.55
CA GLN A 316 -3.26 -5.16 -5.92
C GLN A 316 -3.33 -5.58 -7.40
N GLN A 317 -2.67 -4.84 -8.32
CA GLN A 317 -2.58 -5.25 -9.73
C GLN A 317 -1.91 -6.61 -9.88
N TYR A 318 -0.91 -6.92 -9.07
CA TYR A 318 -0.25 -8.23 -9.04
C TYR A 318 -0.96 -9.26 -8.16
N GLY A 319 -2.20 -9.00 -7.71
CA GLY A 319 -3.02 -9.97 -6.99
C GLY A 319 -2.81 -10.00 -5.47
N ILE A 320 -2.02 -9.09 -4.90
CA ILE A 320 -1.95 -8.88 -3.44
C ILE A 320 -3.11 -7.95 -3.04
N THR A 321 -4.31 -8.51 -3.02
CA THR A 321 -5.57 -7.74 -2.98
C THR A 321 -5.78 -6.95 -1.68
N GLY A 322 -5.16 -7.35 -0.57
CA GLY A 322 -5.31 -6.68 0.74
C GLY A 322 -4.21 -5.67 1.08
N ALA A 323 -3.50 -5.14 0.09
CA ALA A 323 -2.56 -4.05 0.30
C ALA A 323 -3.32 -2.76 0.70
N VAL A 324 -2.82 -2.05 1.71
CA VAL A 324 -3.36 -0.76 2.19
C VAL A 324 -2.24 0.20 2.58
N ALA A 325 -2.49 1.51 2.54
CA ALA A 325 -1.50 2.52 2.96
C ALA A 325 -2.10 3.61 3.84
N THR A 326 -1.26 4.20 4.68
CA THR A 326 -1.60 5.43 5.40
C THR A 326 -1.57 6.63 4.45
N LEU A 327 -2.28 7.71 4.83
CA LEU A 327 -2.45 8.88 3.97
C LEU A 327 -1.39 9.95 4.26
N GLY A 328 -0.12 9.58 4.09
CA GLY A 328 1.03 10.48 4.28
C GLY A 328 1.32 10.83 5.74
N THR A 329 0.86 10.00 6.68
CA THR A 329 1.10 10.13 8.12
C THR A 329 1.66 8.81 8.66
N ALA A 330 2.34 8.87 9.81
CA ALA A 330 2.71 7.65 10.53
C ALA A 330 1.44 6.87 10.90
N SER A 331 1.53 5.53 10.86
CA SER A 331 0.46 4.65 11.33
C SER A 331 0.06 4.99 12.77
N ASN A 332 -1.21 4.77 13.11
CA ASN A 332 -1.77 4.99 14.44
C ASN A 332 -2.60 3.78 14.94
N THR A 333 -3.07 3.87 16.18
CA THR A 333 -3.86 2.81 16.81
C THR A 333 -5.18 2.51 16.08
N GLU A 334 -5.83 3.54 15.52
CA GLU A 334 -7.10 3.37 14.80
C GLU A 334 -6.89 2.62 13.48
N HIS A 335 -5.83 2.93 12.73
CA HIS A 335 -5.46 2.19 11.52
C HIS A 335 -5.28 0.70 11.79
N LEU A 336 -4.54 0.34 12.83
CA LEU A 336 -4.36 -1.06 13.22
C LEU A 336 -5.66 -1.72 13.67
N ASN A 337 -6.50 -1.02 14.44
CA ASN A 337 -7.82 -1.54 14.84
C ASN A 337 -8.75 -1.77 13.64
N ILE A 338 -8.72 -0.89 12.64
CA ILE A 338 -9.47 -1.06 11.39
C ILE A 338 -9.05 -2.36 10.69
N LEU A 339 -7.75 -2.62 10.61
CA LEU A 339 -7.20 -3.83 10.00
C LEU A 339 -7.47 -5.09 10.84
N PHE A 340 -7.39 -5.01 12.17
CA PHE A 340 -7.71 -6.14 13.04
C PHE A 340 -9.19 -6.53 13.00
N LYS A 341 -10.08 -5.60 12.60
CA LYS A 341 -11.48 -5.92 12.28
C LYS A 341 -11.63 -6.70 10.98
N GLN A 342 -10.63 -6.67 10.08
CA GLN A 342 -10.67 -7.42 8.82
C GLN A 342 -10.06 -8.81 8.98
N ASN A 343 -8.90 -8.90 9.64
CA ASN A 343 -8.24 -10.15 9.95
C ASN A 343 -7.43 -10.00 11.24
N ASN A 344 -7.42 -11.02 12.08
CA ASN A 344 -6.61 -11.06 13.28
C ASN A 344 -5.11 -11.15 12.98
N ARG A 345 -4.72 -11.53 11.76
CA ARG A 345 -3.34 -11.55 11.26
C ARG A 345 -3.13 -10.39 10.29
N ILE A 346 -2.17 -9.53 10.59
CA ILE A 346 -1.81 -8.40 9.73
C ILE A 346 -0.30 -8.41 9.50
N THR A 347 0.11 -8.05 8.29
CA THR A 347 1.52 -7.82 7.95
C THR A 347 1.76 -6.33 7.74
N ILE A 348 2.87 -5.81 8.26
CA ILE A 348 3.28 -4.42 8.08
C ILE A 348 4.62 -4.40 7.32
N ALA A 349 4.66 -3.70 6.20
CA ALA A 349 5.86 -3.51 5.42
C ALA A 349 6.70 -2.33 5.94
N PHE A 350 8.02 -2.47 5.93
CA PHE A 350 8.96 -1.40 6.21
C PHE A 350 10.03 -1.34 5.14
N ASP A 351 10.44 -0.13 4.78
CA ASP A 351 11.62 0.10 3.96
C ASP A 351 12.87 -0.40 4.71
N GLY A 352 13.83 -0.94 3.96
CA GLY A 352 15.06 -1.55 4.53
C GLY A 352 16.06 -0.55 5.14
N ASP A 353 15.79 0.75 5.06
CA ASP A 353 16.73 1.79 5.46
C ASP A 353 16.68 2.14 6.97
N ALA A 354 17.58 3.04 7.40
CA ALA A 354 17.63 3.49 8.79
C ALA A 354 16.36 4.24 9.24
N ALA A 355 15.63 4.86 8.32
CA ALA A 355 14.35 5.51 8.61
C ALA A 355 13.25 4.48 8.86
N GLY A 356 13.23 3.39 8.08
CA GLY A 356 12.36 2.23 8.25
C GLY A 356 12.54 1.54 9.59
N GLN A 357 13.77 1.40 10.09
CA GLN A 357 14.03 0.85 11.43
C GLN A 357 13.43 1.73 12.55
N LYS A 358 13.56 3.06 12.44
CA LYS A 358 12.95 4.00 13.39
C LYS A 358 11.42 3.97 13.31
N ALA A 359 10.87 3.86 12.11
CA ALA A 359 9.44 3.68 11.87
C ALA A 359 8.91 2.38 12.47
N ALA A 360 9.71 1.30 12.44
CA ALA A 360 9.35 0.01 13.02
C ALA A 360 9.21 0.10 14.54
N ARG A 361 10.15 0.72 15.27
CA ARG A 361 10.04 0.89 16.74
C ARG A 361 8.80 1.70 17.12
N ARG A 362 8.53 2.80 16.43
CA ARG A 362 7.30 3.59 16.64
C ARG A 362 6.04 2.76 16.37
N THR A 363 6.06 1.93 15.34
CA THR A 363 4.93 1.05 15.02
C THR A 363 4.72 0.00 16.11
N LEU A 364 5.79 -0.56 16.68
CA LEU A 364 5.71 -1.47 17.82
C LEU A 364 5.02 -0.82 19.02
N GLU A 365 5.41 0.40 19.39
CA GLU A 365 4.80 1.13 20.53
C GLU A 365 3.29 1.34 20.36
N ILE A 366 2.84 1.52 19.11
CA ILE A 366 1.42 1.71 18.76
C ILE A 366 0.68 0.36 18.70
N ALA A 367 1.37 -0.69 18.25
CA ALA A 367 0.79 -1.99 18.00
C ALA A 367 0.69 -2.88 19.25
N LEU A 368 1.71 -2.86 20.12
CA LEU A 368 1.80 -3.72 21.30
C LEU A 368 0.55 -3.64 22.21
N PRO A 369 0.00 -2.44 22.52
CA PRO A 369 -1.23 -2.34 23.32
C PRO A 369 -2.46 -3.04 22.71
N LEU A 370 -2.43 -3.31 21.41
CA LEU A 370 -3.55 -3.91 20.67
C LEU A 370 -3.47 -5.43 20.57
N LEU A 371 -2.36 -6.04 21.01
CA LEU A 371 -2.11 -7.48 20.89
C LEU A 371 -2.72 -8.28 22.03
N ASN A 372 -4.04 -8.33 22.06
CA ASN A 372 -4.77 -9.30 22.86
C ASN A 372 -4.60 -10.71 22.27
N ASP A 373 -4.90 -11.73 23.09
CA ASP A 373 -4.84 -13.14 22.66
C ASP A 373 -5.63 -13.34 21.34
N GLY A 374 -4.99 -13.99 20.38
CA GLY A 374 -5.56 -14.28 19.05
C GLY A 374 -5.21 -13.28 17.94
N ARG A 375 -4.59 -12.12 18.25
CA ARG A 375 -4.05 -11.21 17.24
C ARG A 375 -2.58 -11.52 16.95
N GLU A 376 -2.21 -11.43 15.67
CA GLU A 376 -0.87 -11.73 15.17
C GLU A 376 -0.40 -10.58 14.27
N LEU A 377 0.85 -10.17 14.47
CA LEU A 377 1.52 -9.19 13.61
C LEU A 377 2.78 -9.79 12.99
N LYS A 378 2.93 -9.57 11.69
CA LYS A 378 4.12 -9.85 10.92
C LYS A 378 4.77 -8.57 10.43
N PHE A 379 6.09 -8.60 10.32
CA PHE A 379 6.90 -7.48 9.87
C PHE A 379 7.59 -7.90 8.57
N PHE A 380 7.16 -7.33 7.46
CA PHE A 380 7.76 -7.58 6.16
C PHE A 380 8.76 -6.48 5.83
N VAL A 381 10.04 -6.73 6.06
CA VAL A 381 11.03 -5.70 5.82
C VAL A 381 11.69 -5.93 4.48
N LEU A 382 11.71 -4.86 3.70
CA LEU A 382 12.15 -4.88 2.32
C LEU A 382 13.69 -4.81 2.24
N PRO A 383 14.29 -5.33 1.17
CA PRO A 383 15.70 -5.05 0.87
C PRO A 383 15.97 -3.55 0.77
N ASN A 384 17.22 -3.14 0.99
CA ASN A 384 17.64 -1.76 0.78
C ASN A 384 17.28 -1.29 -0.64
N ASP A 385 16.93 0.00 -0.75
CA ASP A 385 16.60 0.69 -2.00
C ASP A 385 15.34 0.17 -2.74
N HIS A 386 14.54 -0.67 -2.08
CA HIS A 386 13.30 -1.19 -2.64
C HIS A 386 12.07 -0.81 -1.82
N ASP A 387 11.08 -0.23 -2.50
CA ASP A 387 9.67 -0.15 -2.07
C ASP A 387 8.88 -1.40 -2.54
N PRO A 388 7.68 -1.67 -2.01
CA PRO A 388 6.88 -2.82 -2.46
C PRO A 388 6.57 -2.79 -3.96
N ASP A 389 6.32 -1.61 -4.56
CA ASP A 389 6.12 -1.43 -6.00
C ASP A 389 7.32 -1.91 -6.83
N SER A 390 8.53 -1.48 -6.50
CA SER A 390 9.76 -1.89 -7.19
C SER A 390 10.12 -3.34 -6.93
N LEU A 391 9.92 -3.84 -5.70
CA LEU A 391 10.26 -5.20 -5.34
C LEU A 391 9.40 -6.21 -6.10
N ILE A 392 8.08 -6.02 -6.14
CA ILE A 392 7.19 -6.97 -6.84
C ILE A 392 7.42 -6.97 -8.35
N ARG A 393 7.79 -5.82 -8.94
CA ARG A 393 8.18 -5.74 -10.34
C ARG A 393 9.49 -6.44 -10.64
N ARG A 394 10.47 -6.38 -9.72
CA ARG A 394 11.79 -7.01 -9.87
C ARG A 394 11.71 -8.53 -9.69
N GLU A 395 11.09 -8.97 -8.61
CA GLU A 395 11.07 -10.39 -8.19
C GLU A 395 9.95 -11.21 -8.84
N GLY A 396 8.90 -10.53 -9.30
CA GLY A 396 7.66 -11.17 -9.71
C GLY A 396 6.77 -11.58 -8.54
N VAL A 397 5.49 -11.80 -8.83
CA VAL A 397 4.45 -12.08 -7.82
C VAL A 397 4.75 -13.32 -6.98
N GLU A 398 5.23 -14.41 -7.59
CA GLU A 398 5.45 -15.68 -6.88
C GLU A 398 6.55 -15.56 -5.82
N ASN A 399 7.67 -14.92 -6.17
CA ASN A 399 8.77 -14.71 -5.23
C ASN A 399 8.39 -13.67 -4.18
N PHE A 400 7.70 -12.59 -4.56
CA PHE A 400 7.18 -11.63 -3.60
C PHE A 400 6.26 -12.29 -2.57
N GLN A 401 5.35 -13.18 -3.00
CA GLN A 401 4.48 -13.93 -2.09
C GLN A 401 5.26 -14.87 -1.17
N LYS A 402 6.30 -15.55 -1.67
CA LYS A 402 7.18 -16.38 -0.83
C LYS A 402 7.86 -15.54 0.25
N LEU A 403 8.43 -14.38 -0.14
CA LEU A 403 9.06 -13.45 0.78
C LEU A 403 8.06 -12.93 1.83
N LEU A 404 6.84 -12.59 1.40
CA LEU A 404 5.77 -12.14 2.29
C LEU A 404 5.31 -13.25 3.26
N GLN A 405 5.24 -14.50 2.82
CA GLN A 405 4.90 -15.64 3.69
C GLN A 405 5.98 -15.91 4.73
N GLN A 406 7.25 -15.74 4.35
CA GLN A 406 8.43 -15.88 5.21
C GLN A 406 8.66 -14.65 6.11
N ALA A 407 7.83 -13.61 5.99
CA ALA A 407 7.91 -12.43 6.82
C ALA A 407 7.82 -12.82 8.30
N PRO A 408 8.78 -12.37 9.11
CA PRO A 408 8.87 -12.78 10.50
C PRO A 408 7.67 -12.33 11.34
N LEU A 409 7.36 -13.15 12.33
CA LEU A 409 6.45 -12.78 13.40
C LEU A 409 7.06 -11.66 14.24
N LEU A 410 6.18 -10.89 14.88
CA LEU A 410 6.54 -9.86 15.86
C LEU A 410 7.60 -10.33 16.86
N SER A 411 7.44 -11.52 17.44
CA SER A 411 8.35 -12.05 18.47
C SER A 411 9.79 -12.17 17.96
N ASP A 412 9.95 -12.66 16.74
CA ASP A 412 11.26 -12.82 16.13
C ASP A 412 11.78 -11.45 15.70
N PHE A 413 10.91 -10.59 15.14
CA PHE A 413 11.30 -9.25 14.70
C PHE A 413 11.86 -8.42 15.86
N VAL A 414 11.16 -8.40 17.00
CA VAL A 414 11.61 -7.71 18.21
C VAL A 414 12.92 -8.33 18.71
N PHE A 415 13.08 -9.66 18.64
CA PHE A 415 14.32 -10.31 19.05
C PHE A 415 15.50 -9.85 18.21
N ALA A 416 15.40 -9.97 16.89
CA ALA A 416 16.45 -9.55 15.96
C ALA A 416 16.78 -8.05 16.11
N HIS A 417 15.75 -7.21 16.26
CA HIS A 417 15.92 -5.78 16.44
C HIS A 417 16.69 -5.42 17.72
N LEU A 418 16.34 -6.03 18.86
CA LEU A 418 17.00 -5.75 20.14
C LEU A 418 18.40 -6.36 20.21
N THR A 419 18.60 -7.58 19.70
CA THR A 419 19.92 -8.22 19.73
C THR A 419 20.91 -7.63 18.73
N GLY A 420 20.43 -7.00 17.65
CA GLY A 420 21.31 -6.32 16.69
C GLY A 420 22.00 -5.07 17.25
N GLN A 421 21.52 -4.54 18.38
CA GLN A 421 22.04 -3.31 18.99
C GLN A 421 23.06 -3.56 20.12
N HIS A 422 23.16 -4.80 20.61
CA HIS A 422 23.92 -5.14 21.81
C HIS A 422 24.73 -6.43 21.62
N ASP A 423 25.91 -6.52 22.25
CA ASP A 423 26.71 -7.74 22.26
C ASP A 423 26.13 -8.80 23.22
N ILE A 424 25.31 -9.70 22.67
CA ILE A 424 24.67 -10.80 23.40
C ILE A 424 25.64 -11.91 23.88
N SER A 425 26.93 -11.83 23.56
CA SER A 425 27.93 -12.76 24.12
C SER A 425 28.24 -12.46 25.59
N THR A 426 28.00 -11.22 26.02
CA THR A 426 28.27 -10.73 27.38
C THR A 426 27.02 -10.76 28.28
N PRO A 427 27.17 -11.00 29.60
CA PRO A 427 26.08 -10.83 30.55
C PRO A 427 25.47 -9.42 30.52
N GLU A 428 26.29 -8.38 30.34
CA GLU A 428 25.88 -6.98 30.27
C GLU A 428 24.99 -6.72 29.05
N GLY A 429 25.40 -7.17 27.86
CA GLY A 429 24.59 -7.03 26.65
C GLY A 429 23.28 -7.82 26.72
N LYS A 430 23.29 -9.03 27.30
CA LYS A 430 22.04 -9.77 27.59
C LYS A 430 21.13 -9.03 28.56
N SER A 431 21.71 -8.38 29.58
CA SER A 431 20.95 -7.58 30.54
C SER A 431 20.30 -6.35 29.89
N LEU A 432 21.00 -5.67 28.98
CA LEU A 432 20.46 -4.54 28.21
C LEU A 432 19.28 -4.96 27.34
N VAL A 433 19.42 -6.05 26.58
CA VAL A 433 18.33 -6.62 25.75
C VAL A 433 17.10 -6.97 26.60
N MET A 434 17.30 -7.61 27.75
CA MET A 434 16.20 -7.94 28.66
C MET A 434 15.55 -6.71 29.30
N GLY A 435 16.32 -5.63 29.48
CA GLY A 435 15.81 -4.32 29.94
C GLY A 435 14.87 -3.70 28.92
N GLU A 436 15.32 -3.57 27.67
CA GLU A 436 14.49 -3.01 26.59
C GLU A 436 13.26 -3.88 26.28
N LEU A 437 13.41 -5.20 26.33
CA LEU A 437 12.27 -6.11 26.20
C LEU A 437 11.23 -5.84 27.31
N ARG A 438 11.67 -5.57 28.55
CA ARG A 438 10.75 -5.27 29.65
C ARG A 438 9.92 -4.02 29.31
N GLU A 439 10.55 -2.95 28.82
CA GLU A 439 9.85 -1.73 28.40
C GLU A 439 8.78 -2.02 27.34
N LEU A 440 9.11 -2.80 26.30
CA LEU A 440 8.14 -3.17 25.26
C LEU A 440 7.02 -4.06 25.81
N THR A 441 7.34 -5.05 26.63
CA THR A 441 6.34 -5.96 27.21
C THR A 441 5.42 -5.28 28.22
N GLU A 442 5.79 -4.10 28.75
CA GLU A 442 4.92 -3.28 29.59
C GLU A 442 3.79 -2.63 28.80
N LEU A 443 3.96 -2.42 27.49
CA LEU A 443 2.94 -1.90 26.59
C LEU A 443 1.89 -2.97 26.22
N LEU A 444 2.23 -4.26 26.32
CA LEU A 444 1.29 -5.34 26.05
C LEU A 444 0.13 -5.36 27.06
N PRO A 445 -1.06 -5.85 26.67
CA PRO A 445 -2.18 -6.03 27.59
C PRO A 445 -1.79 -6.77 28.88
N LYS A 446 -2.24 -6.25 30.03
CA LYS A 446 -1.93 -6.86 31.35
C LYS A 446 -2.54 -8.25 31.51
N GLN A 447 -3.66 -8.49 30.84
CA GLN A 447 -4.35 -9.77 30.79
C GLN A 447 -4.00 -10.42 29.45
N GLY A 448 -3.24 -11.51 29.47
CA GLY A 448 -2.83 -12.22 28.26
C GLY A 448 -1.59 -13.07 28.49
N SER A 449 -1.53 -14.21 27.79
CA SER A 449 -0.39 -15.13 27.92
C SER A 449 0.84 -14.64 27.15
N PHE A 450 0.64 -13.79 26.14
CA PHE A 450 1.66 -13.37 25.19
C PHE A 450 2.86 -12.66 25.84
N ARG A 451 2.61 -11.80 26.84
CA ARG A 451 3.68 -11.13 27.60
C ARG A 451 4.65 -12.12 28.26
N TYR A 452 4.09 -13.14 28.93
CA TYR A 452 4.88 -14.17 29.59
C TYR A 452 5.64 -15.03 28.55
N LEU A 453 4.94 -15.47 27.50
CA LEU A 453 5.52 -16.30 26.45
C LEU A 453 6.65 -15.59 25.69
N LEU A 454 6.48 -14.31 25.37
CA LEU A 454 7.50 -13.50 24.71
C LEU A 454 8.75 -13.35 25.61
N THR A 455 8.54 -13.03 26.89
CA THR A 455 9.63 -12.93 27.87
C THR A 455 10.38 -14.26 28.01
N GLN A 456 9.65 -15.37 28.07
CA GLN A 456 10.21 -16.71 28.19
C GLN A 456 11.01 -17.10 26.94
N SER A 457 10.48 -16.86 25.75
CA SER A 457 11.16 -17.08 24.46
C SER A 457 12.50 -16.34 24.41
N PHE A 458 12.55 -15.07 24.86
CA PHE A 458 13.81 -14.32 24.92
C PHE A 458 14.82 -14.93 25.88
N ARG A 459 14.38 -15.32 27.08
CA ARG A 459 15.26 -15.99 28.06
C ARG A 459 15.86 -17.27 27.47
N GLU A 460 15.07 -18.06 26.77
CA GLU A 460 15.53 -19.29 26.12
C GLU A 460 16.52 -18.99 24.99
N LYS A 461 16.20 -18.08 24.08
CA LYS A 461 17.08 -17.68 22.97
C LYS A 461 18.40 -17.05 23.45
N LEU A 462 18.41 -16.35 24.59
CA LEU A 462 19.62 -15.78 25.21
C LEU A 462 20.37 -16.78 26.11
N GLY A 463 19.86 -18.00 26.30
CA GLY A 463 20.48 -19.05 27.11
C GLY A 463 20.39 -18.84 28.63
N LEU A 464 19.36 -18.14 29.12
CA LEU A 464 19.16 -17.78 30.53
C LEU A 464 18.29 -18.80 31.31
N GLY A 465 18.21 -20.07 30.87
CA GLY A 465 17.34 -21.12 31.46
C GLY A 465 18.03 -22.46 31.74
N LYS A 466 17.45 -23.29 32.62
CA LYS A 466 17.94 -24.66 32.92
C LYS A 466 17.61 -25.64 31.78
N ARG A 467 18.66 -26.25 31.21
CA ARG A 467 18.65 -27.44 30.32
C ARG A 467 17.36 -27.66 29.52
N PHE A 468 17.19 -26.85 28.48
CA PHE A 468 16.40 -27.22 27.31
C PHE A 468 17.30 -27.03 26.09
N THR A 469 17.55 -28.12 25.35
CA THR A 469 18.19 -28.05 24.03
C THR A 469 17.12 -27.64 23.04
N PRO A 470 17.19 -26.44 22.43
CA PRO A 470 16.24 -26.08 21.40
C PRO A 470 16.39 -27.08 20.25
N GLN A 471 15.28 -27.69 19.81
CA GLN A 471 15.17 -27.98 18.38
C GLN A 471 15.16 -26.61 17.72
N ILE A 472 16.31 -26.23 17.16
CA ILE A 472 16.42 -25.08 16.28
C ILE A 472 15.48 -25.40 15.12
N SER A 473 14.28 -24.83 15.09
CA SER A 473 13.62 -24.64 13.81
C SER A 473 14.52 -23.69 13.04
N HIS A 474 14.84 -24.04 11.80
CA HIS A 474 15.54 -23.14 10.89
C HIS A 474 14.64 -21.97 10.43
N ASP A 475 13.72 -21.47 11.26
CA ASP A 475 12.98 -20.22 11.04
C ASP A 475 13.87 -19.01 11.37
N ALA A 476 15.03 -18.95 10.73
CA ALA A 476 15.92 -17.80 10.74
C ALA A 476 15.69 -16.97 9.47
N SER A 477 14.48 -16.41 9.30
CA SER A 477 14.21 -15.35 8.32
C SER A 477 14.32 -13.96 8.93
N LEU A 478 15.37 -13.71 9.73
CA LEU A 478 15.58 -12.43 10.44
C LEU A 478 17.04 -12.05 10.66
N SER A 479 17.85 -12.21 9.61
CA SER A 479 19.08 -11.46 9.47
C SER A 479 18.89 -10.46 8.32
N PHE A 480 19.04 -9.16 8.60
CA PHE A 480 18.96 -8.07 7.61
C PHE A 480 20.14 -8.02 6.62
N ASN A 481 20.93 -9.07 6.57
CA ASN A 481 21.71 -9.45 5.43
C ASN A 481 21.28 -10.88 5.12
N ILE A 482 21.12 -11.23 3.84
CA ILE A 482 21.26 -12.64 3.44
C ILE A 482 22.51 -13.12 4.18
N GLN A 483 22.35 -13.97 5.20
CA GLN A 483 23.49 -14.50 5.94
C GLN A 483 24.11 -15.52 5.02
N THR A 484 24.80 -15.01 4.02
CA THR A 484 25.76 -15.76 3.25
C THR A 484 26.73 -16.30 4.29
N LYS A 485 26.74 -17.62 4.44
CA LYS A 485 27.50 -18.27 5.51
C LYS A 485 28.98 -17.93 5.31
N ASP A 486 29.77 -17.95 6.37
CA ASP A 486 31.23 -17.74 6.25
C ASP A 486 31.85 -18.71 5.22
N GLU A 487 31.28 -19.91 5.10
CA GLU A 487 31.61 -20.92 4.09
C GLU A 487 31.35 -20.44 2.67
N ASP A 488 30.25 -19.73 2.45
CA ASP A 488 29.86 -19.22 1.15
C ASP A 488 30.76 -18.07 0.73
N PHE A 489 31.16 -17.21 1.68
CA PHE A 489 32.19 -16.20 1.46
C PHE A 489 33.55 -16.84 1.16
N ALA A 490 33.94 -17.89 1.89
CA ALA A 490 35.16 -18.63 1.60
C ALA A 490 35.14 -19.24 0.18
N ILE A 491 34.01 -19.85 -0.22
CA ILE A 491 33.84 -20.37 -1.58
C ILE A 491 33.97 -19.25 -2.62
N ALA A 492 33.27 -18.13 -2.43
CA ALA A 492 33.29 -17.02 -3.38
C ALA A 492 34.69 -16.39 -3.51
N ILE A 493 35.43 -16.26 -2.39
CA ILE A 493 36.83 -15.83 -2.39
C ILE A 493 37.68 -16.81 -3.19
N LEU A 494 37.54 -18.11 -2.97
CA LEU A 494 38.33 -19.13 -3.68
C LEU A 494 37.99 -19.22 -5.18
N MET A 495 36.76 -18.90 -5.58
CA MET A 495 36.38 -18.85 -6.98
C MET A 495 36.98 -17.65 -7.71
N HIS A 496 37.08 -16.48 -7.05
CA HIS A 496 37.68 -15.28 -7.64
C HIS A 496 39.20 -15.20 -7.46
N HIS A 497 39.72 -15.80 -6.38
CA HIS A 497 41.12 -15.74 -5.96
C HIS A 497 41.66 -17.11 -5.57
N PRO A 498 41.86 -18.03 -6.53
CA PRO A 498 42.31 -19.41 -6.28
C PRO A 498 43.57 -19.53 -5.41
N PHE A 499 44.54 -18.63 -5.60
CA PHE A 499 45.82 -18.65 -4.86
C PHE A 499 45.67 -18.42 -3.35
N LEU A 500 44.54 -17.84 -2.90
CA LEU A 500 44.25 -17.67 -1.48
C LEU A 500 43.83 -18.97 -0.78
N TYR A 501 43.76 -20.10 -1.52
CA TYR A 501 43.56 -21.44 -0.96
C TYR A 501 44.53 -21.78 0.17
N ILE A 502 45.76 -21.25 0.16
CA ILE A 502 46.75 -21.43 1.23
C ILE A 502 46.22 -21.07 2.63
N HIS A 503 45.29 -20.10 2.72
CA HIS A 503 44.70 -19.71 4.01
C HIS A 503 43.67 -20.72 4.50
N PHE A 504 43.00 -21.43 3.58
CA PHE A 504 41.91 -22.35 3.88
C PHE A 504 42.34 -23.83 3.92
N GLU A 505 43.57 -24.15 3.50
CA GLU A 505 44.07 -25.53 3.42
C GLU A 505 43.87 -26.30 4.73
N GLY A 506 44.16 -25.65 5.86
CA GLY A 506 44.06 -26.24 7.20
C GLY A 506 42.65 -26.64 7.62
N LEU A 507 41.61 -26.08 7.00
CA LEU A 507 40.21 -26.40 7.32
C LEU A 507 39.86 -27.85 6.98
N ARG A 508 40.53 -28.45 5.99
CA ARG A 508 40.27 -29.83 5.53
C ARG A 508 40.39 -30.88 6.64
N ALA A 509 41.17 -30.60 7.69
CA ALA A 509 41.36 -31.51 8.82
C ALA A 509 40.15 -31.55 9.79
N TYR A 510 39.28 -30.55 9.74
CA TYR A 510 38.22 -30.34 10.74
C TYR A 510 36.82 -30.22 10.14
N ILE A 511 36.70 -29.80 8.88
CA ILE A 511 35.41 -29.58 8.21
C ILE A 511 34.66 -30.90 7.95
N PRO A 512 33.33 -30.95 8.19
CA PRO A 512 32.49 -32.08 7.80
C PRO A 512 32.51 -32.32 6.29
N GLN A 513 32.66 -33.59 5.87
CA GLN A 513 32.87 -33.95 4.46
C GLN A 513 31.62 -33.81 3.58
N ASP A 514 30.45 -33.68 4.18
CA ASP A 514 29.17 -33.45 3.52
C ASP A 514 29.00 -31.99 3.04
N GLU A 515 29.72 -31.06 3.64
CA GLU A 515 29.65 -29.63 3.30
C GLU A 515 30.25 -29.31 1.92
N LEU A 516 29.65 -28.33 1.23
CA LEU A 516 30.11 -27.88 -0.09
C LEU A 516 31.53 -27.34 -0.05
N LEU A 517 31.88 -26.54 0.97
CA LEU A 517 33.23 -26.02 1.15
C LEU A 517 34.27 -27.15 1.28
N ALA A 518 33.95 -28.24 1.97
CA ALA A 518 34.85 -29.39 2.08
C ALA A 518 35.15 -30.03 0.71
N LYS A 519 34.10 -30.17 -0.11
CA LYS A 519 34.20 -30.70 -1.47
C LYS A 519 35.05 -29.79 -2.37
N ILE A 520 34.85 -28.48 -2.28
CA ILE A 520 35.61 -27.48 -3.04
C ILE A 520 37.08 -27.45 -2.60
N LEU A 521 37.37 -27.45 -1.30
CA LEU A 521 38.74 -27.52 -0.78
C LEU A 521 39.45 -28.81 -1.20
N ALA A 522 38.74 -29.93 -1.29
CA ALA A 522 39.31 -31.19 -1.77
C ALA A 522 39.66 -31.16 -3.27
N ILE A 523 38.86 -30.46 -4.08
CA ILE A 523 39.16 -30.21 -5.50
C ILE A 523 40.38 -29.31 -5.61
N LEU A 524 40.37 -28.15 -4.93
CA LEU A 524 41.47 -27.18 -4.93
C LEU A 524 42.78 -27.83 -4.51
N ASN A 525 42.78 -28.67 -3.47
CA ASN A 525 43.99 -29.38 -3.03
C ASN A 525 44.65 -30.23 -4.12
N ARG A 526 43.87 -30.77 -5.07
CA ARG A 526 44.39 -31.63 -6.15
C ARG A 526 44.95 -30.82 -7.30
N ILE A 527 44.35 -29.66 -7.56
CA ILE A 527 44.65 -28.84 -8.74
C ILE A 527 45.57 -27.65 -8.42
N PHE A 528 45.82 -27.35 -7.15
CA PHE A 528 46.48 -26.12 -6.72
C PHE A 528 47.87 -25.96 -7.35
N ASP A 529 48.66 -27.03 -7.37
CA ASP A 529 50.02 -27.03 -7.95
C ASP A 529 50.02 -26.99 -9.49
N GLU A 530 48.87 -27.17 -10.12
CA GLU A 530 48.67 -27.15 -11.58
C GLU A 530 47.98 -25.86 -12.08
N LEU A 531 47.70 -24.90 -11.19
CA LEU A 531 47.04 -23.65 -11.57
C LEU A 531 47.94 -22.81 -12.50
N PRO A 532 47.41 -22.25 -13.61
CA PRO A 532 48.13 -21.28 -14.42
C PRO A 532 48.58 -20.06 -13.61
N ASP A 533 49.75 -19.51 -13.90
CA ASP A 533 50.28 -18.30 -13.21
C ASP A 533 49.39 -17.05 -13.41
N ASP A 534 48.61 -17.01 -14.48
CA ASP A 534 47.66 -15.93 -14.75
C ASP A 534 46.36 -16.12 -13.94
N GLN A 535 45.98 -15.06 -13.21
CA GLN A 535 44.82 -15.05 -12.31
C GLN A 535 43.49 -15.37 -13.02
N GLU A 536 43.29 -14.84 -14.22
CA GLU A 536 42.04 -15.01 -14.96
C GLU A 536 41.95 -16.46 -15.46
N LEU A 537 43.04 -16.99 -16.01
CA LEU A 537 43.14 -18.39 -16.40
C LEU A 537 42.98 -19.36 -15.21
N ALA A 538 43.57 -19.05 -14.06
CA ALA A 538 43.40 -19.82 -12.83
C ALA A 538 41.94 -19.86 -12.36
N THR A 539 41.24 -18.72 -12.45
CA THR A 539 39.81 -18.63 -12.13
C THR A 539 38.97 -19.54 -13.03
N TYR A 540 39.19 -19.48 -14.35
CA TYR A 540 38.49 -20.38 -15.28
C TYR A 540 38.82 -21.85 -15.04
N TYR A 541 40.08 -22.16 -14.72
CA TYR A 541 40.52 -23.52 -14.41
C TYR A 541 39.79 -24.09 -13.18
N VAL A 542 39.71 -23.31 -12.10
CA VAL A 542 38.99 -23.71 -10.87
C VAL A 542 37.49 -23.85 -11.13
N LEU A 543 36.86 -22.94 -11.86
CA LEU A 543 35.43 -23.04 -12.21
C LEU A 543 35.16 -24.31 -13.04
N GLY A 544 36.05 -24.67 -13.97
CA GLY A 544 35.97 -25.92 -14.72
C GLY A 544 36.11 -27.15 -13.82
N ALA A 545 37.08 -27.15 -12.92
CA ALA A 545 37.29 -28.24 -11.96
C ALA A 545 36.13 -28.41 -10.97
N CYS A 546 35.42 -27.33 -10.64
CA CYS A 546 34.25 -27.30 -9.77
C CYS A 546 32.91 -27.43 -10.52
N SER A 547 32.92 -27.79 -11.81
CA SER A 547 31.72 -27.84 -12.68
C SER A 547 30.57 -28.68 -12.12
N SER A 548 30.86 -29.73 -11.35
CA SER A 548 29.84 -30.55 -10.68
C SER A 548 28.98 -29.80 -9.65
N TYR A 549 29.42 -28.62 -9.22
CA TYR A 549 28.73 -27.76 -8.24
C TYR A 549 28.40 -26.38 -8.84
N CYS A 550 28.31 -26.27 -10.17
CA CYS A 550 28.17 -24.99 -10.86
C CYS A 550 26.89 -24.23 -10.47
N HIS A 551 25.79 -24.94 -10.17
CA HIS A 551 24.54 -24.32 -9.75
C HIS A 551 24.65 -23.73 -8.33
N GLU A 552 25.21 -24.46 -7.39
CA GLU A 552 25.41 -23.97 -6.02
C GLU A 552 26.42 -22.82 -5.98
N ILE A 553 27.50 -22.92 -6.76
CA ILE A 553 28.50 -21.85 -6.88
C ILE A 553 27.89 -20.61 -7.51
N ALA A 554 27.10 -20.73 -8.59
CA ALA A 554 26.45 -19.58 -9.22
C ALA A 554 25.51 -18.83 -8.25
N ASP A 555 24.74 -19.56 -7.43
CA ASP A 555 23.89 -18.98 -6.39
C ASP A 555 24.72 -18.27 -5.30
N ILE A 556 25.81 -18.90 -4.82
CA ILE A 556 26.77 -18.29 -3.89
C ILE A 556 27.36 -16.99 -4.43
N MET A 557 27.73 -16.98 -5.71
CA MET A 557 28.34 -15.82 -6.36
C MET A 557 27.36 -14.65 -6.49
N GLN A 558 26.08 -14.93 -6.77
CA GLN A 558 25.03 -13.90 -6.83
C GLN A 558 24.73 -13.28 -5.46
N ARG A 559 24.75 -14.07 -4.38
CA ARG A 559 24.42 -13.58 -3.02
C ARG A 559 25.57 -12.98 -2.23
N THR A 560 26.83 -13.30 -2.56
CA THR A 560 28.02 -12.75 -1.85
C THR A 560 28.43 -11.36 -2.34
N ASN A 561 28.16 -11.01 -3.60
CA ASN A 561 28.69 -9.80 -4.26
C ASN A 561 30.21 -9.60 -4.02
N ILE A 562 30.98 -10.72 -4.00
CA ILE A 562 32.39 -10.73 -3.56
C ILE A 562 33.31 -9.90 -4.46
N GLN A 563 32.92 -9.69 -5.71
CA GLN A 563 33.67 -8.91 -6.69
C GLN A 563 33.80 -7.44 -6.27
N ALA A 564 32.80 -6.89 -5.58
CA ALA A 564 32.87 -5.53 -5.01
C ALA A 564 33.79 -5.46 -3.78
N LEU A 565 33.89 -6.54 -3.01
CA LEU A 565 34.65 -6.60 -1.75
C LEU A 565 36.14 -6.94 -1.93
N THR A 566 36.51 -7.52 -3.08
CA THR A 566 37.87 -8.04 -3.33
C THR A 566 38.58 -7.34 -4.49
N GLN A 567 38.16 -6.10 -4.83
CA GLN A 567 38.76 -5.31 -5.93
C GLN A 567 40.26 -5.05 -5.75
N ALA A 568 40.74 -4.98 -4.51
CA ALA A 568 42.15 -4.83 -4.18
C ALA A 568 42.72 -6.17 -3.64
N PRO A 569 43.88 -6.65 -4.17
CA PRO A 569 44.50 -7.91 -3.73
C PRO A 569 44.77 -7.97 -2.22
N GLU A 570 45.17 -6.85 -1.62
CA GLU A 570 45.44 -6.74 -0.17
C GLU A 570 44.18 -6.95 0.69
N VAL A 571 43.04 -6.46 0.19
CA VAL A 571 41.75 -6.61 0.86
C VAL A 571 41.26 -8.04 0.75
N ALA A 572 41.42 -8.66 -0.42
CA ALA A 572 41.10 -10.08 -0.63
C ALA A 572 41.90 -11.01 0.29
N ASP A 573 43.21 -10.77 0.42
CA ASP A 573 44.08 -11.54 1.32
C ASP A 573 43.70 -11.35 2.81
N LYS A 574 43.39 -10.12 3.22
CA LYS A 574 42.91 -9.85 4.59
C LYS A 574 41.61 -10.59 4.89
N LEU A 575 40.61 -10.49 4.01
CA LEU A 575 39.32 -11.17 4.16
C LEU A 575 39.49 -12.69 4.18
N ALA A 576 40.30 -13.25 3.29
CA ALA A 576 40.58 -14.68 3.25
C ALA A 576 41.15 -15.18 4.60
N LYS A 577 42.10 -14.45 5.19
CA LYS A 577 42.66 -14.77 6.52
C LYS A 577 41.61 -14.70 7.62
N GLU A 578 40.74 -13.68 7.60
CA GLU A 578 39.69 -13.51 8.62
C GLU A 578 38.66 -14.64 8.57
N TYR A 579 38.13 -14.95 7.38
CA TYR A 579 37.19 -16.05 7.21
C TYR A 579 37.82 -17.41 7.50
N ALA A 580 39.05 -17.65 7.08
CA ALA A 580 39.75 -18.90 7.38
C ALA A 580 39.90 -19.12 8.90
N LEU A 581 40.32 -18.10 9.66
CA LEU A 581 40.46 -18.19 11.11
C LEU A 581 39.12 -18.42 11.81
N GLY A 582 38.08 -17.68 11.43
CA GLY A 582 36.73 -17.83 11.98
C GLY A 582 36.16 -19.22 11.74
N LEU A 583 36.27 -19.72 10.51
CA LEU A 583 35.86 -21.07 10.15
C LEU A 583 36.65 -22.13 10.91
N GLN A 584 37.97 -21.96 11.05
CA GLN A 584 38.83 -22.90 11.77
C GLN A 584 38.43 -23.00 13.24
N GLU A 585 38.19 -21.87 13.91
CA GLU A 585 37.74 -21.84 15.29
C GLU A 585 36.41 -22.59 15.45
N ARG A 586 35.47 -22.31 14.55
CA ARG A 586 34.12 -22.89 14.58
C ARG A 586 34.13 -24.40 14.38
N TYR A 587 34.85 -24.91 13.38
CA TYR A 587 34.95 -26.36 13.14
C TYR A 587 35.73 -27.08 14.23
N LEU A 588 36.78 -26.47 14.80
CA LEU A 588 37.47 -27.02 15.98
C LEU A 588 36.52 -27.17 17.17
N ARG A 589 35.72 -26.13 17.47
CA ARG A 589 34.70 -26.17 18.53
C ARG A 589 33.62 -27.22 18.26
N GLN A 590 33.21 -27.40 17.01
CA GLN A 590 32.25 -28.43 16.61
C GLN A 590 32.82 -29.83 16.80
N LYS A 591 34.05 -30.07 16.34
CA LYS A 591 34.75 -31.36 16.50
C LYS A 591 34.95 -31.73 17.97
N LEU A 592 35.27 -30.76 18.82
CA LEU A 592 35.35 -30.93 20.27
C LEU A 592 34.03 -31.36 20.94
N LYS A 593 32.88 -31.07 20.34
CA LYS A 593 31.55 -31.49 20.84
C LYS A 593 31.17 -32.91 20.42
N SER A 594 31.89 -33.50 19.46
CA SER A 594 31.65 -34.86 18.96
C SER A 594 32.32 -35.92 19.85
N LYS A 595 31.95 -37.20 19.70
CA LYS A 595 32.57 -38.31 20.46
C LYS A 595 34.00 -38.56 19.95
N ILE A 596 34.98 -38.00 20.65
CA ILE A 596 36.41 -38.11 20.32
C ILE A 596 37.21 -38.71 21.47
N SER A 597 38.41 -39.23 21.17
CA SER A 597 39.29 -39.80 22.20
C SER A 597 39.81 -38.73 23.17
N LEU A 598 40.23 -39.12 24.38
CA LEU A 598 40.80 -38.20 25.37
C LEU A 598 42.08 -37.49 24.88
N VAL A 599 42.89 -38.19 24.08
CA VAL A 599 44.12 -37.65 23.49
C VAL A 599 43.80 -36.62 22.40
N GLU A 600 42.85 -36.95 21.52
CA GLU A 600 42.38 -36.06 20.46
C GLU A 600 41.69 -34.81 21.03
N SER A 601 40.90 -34.96 22.09
CA SER A 601 40.27 -33.83 22.79
C SER A 601 41.31 -32.89 23.41
N ARG A 602 42.40 -33.41 23.99
CA ARG A 602 43.49 -32.58 24.51
C ARG A 602 44.21 -31.81 23.41
N ASN A 603 44.51 -32.47 22.29
CA ASN A 603 45.18 -31.85 21.13
C ASN A 603 44.31 -30.73 20.53
N LEU A 604 43.03 -31.01 20.25
CA LEU A 604 42.10 -30.01 19.70
C LEU A 604 41.90 -28.81 20.64
N ARG A 605 41.90 -29.01 21.96
CA ARG A 605 41.86 -27.90 22.94
C ARG A 605 43.13 -27.06 22.93
N GLN A 606 44.30 -27.68 22.74
CA GLN A 606 45.56 -26.96 22.63
C GLN A 606 45.59 -26.11 21.37
N GLN A 607 45.19 -26.67 20.22
CA GLN A 607 45.05 -25.96 18.96
C GLN A 607 44.04 -24.81 19.05
N LEU A 608 42.88 -25.02 19.70
CA LEU A 608 41.89 -23.98 19.91
C LEU A 608 42.44 -22.84 20.79
N ASN A 609 43.16 -23.16 21.87
CA ASN A 609 43.78 -22.15 22.73
C ASN A 609 44.85 -21.32 22.01
N GLU A 610 45.64 -21.95 21.14
CA GLU A 610 46.65 -21.26 20.32
C GLU A 610 46.00 -20.35 19.28
N LEU A 611 44.93 -20.82 18.62
CA LEU A 611 44.14 -20.05 17.68
C LEU A 611 43.45 -18.84 18.36
N THR A 612 42.81 -19.05 19.52
CA THR A 612 42.20 -17.96 20.29
C THR A 612 43.24 -16.94 20.74
N LYS A 613 44.47 -17.35 21.07
CA LYS A 613 45.57 -16.42 21.35
C LYS A 613 45.93 -15.58 20.12
N GLN A 614 46.07 -16.19 18.95
CA GLN A 614 46.36 -15.47 17.70
C GLN A 614 45.25 -14.47 17.33
N ILE A 615 43.99 -14.85 17.51
CA ILE A 615 42.83 -13.96 17.29
C ILE A 615 42.85 -12.81 18.31
N SER A 616 43.10 -13.09 19.59
CA SER A 616 43.09 -12.07 20.65
C SER A 616 44.24 -11.06 20.55
N LEU A 617 45.43 -11.48 20.11
CA LEU A 617 46.58 -10.60 19.87
C LEU A 617 46.33 -9.63 18.71
N ARG A 618 45.47 -10.00 17.76
CA ARG A 618 45.08 -9.17 16.61
C ARG A 618 44.08 -8.07 16.93
N LEU A 619 43.32 -8.18 18.03
CA LEU A 619 42.39 -7.14 18.49
C LEU A 619 43.08 -6.00 19.25
N LEU A 620 44.37 -6.17 19.56
CA LEU A 620 45.22 -5.22 20.29
C LEU A 620 46.23 -4.49 19.38
N SER A 621 46.30 -4.85 18.11
CA SER A 621 47.15 -4.28 17.06
C SER A 621 46.31 -3.63 15.97
#